data_AF-A0A0F8ZU17-F1
#
_entry.id   AF-A0A0F8ZU17-F1
#
_cell.length_a   1.000
_cell.length_b   1.000
_cell.length_c   1.000
_cell.angle_alpha   90.00
_cell.angle_beta   90.00
_cell.angle_gamma   90.00
#
_symmetry.space_group_name_H-M   'P 1'
#
loop_
_entity.id
_entity.type
_entity.pdbx_description
1 polymer ?
#
loop_
_entity_poly.entity_id
_entity_poly.type
_entity_poly.pdbx_seq_one_letter_code
_entity_poly.pdbx_strand_id
1 'polypeptide(L)' 'VRPGQVIVYNGWEPYQFRGWTGPMDTEPGMVKWLHLAGGYGHLRYWPMQWQPVPFDRGIKVAVAKLD' A
#
# COMPACT_ATOMS: atom_id res chain seq x y z
N VAL A 1 -0.24 6.16 18.77
CA VAL A 1 0.70 6.47 17.68
C VAL A 1 2.07 6.73 18.30
N ARG A 2 3.15 6.11 17.81
CA ARG A 2 4.53 6.37 18.30
C ARG A 2 5.17 7.54 17.55
N PRO A 3 6.16 8.25 18.12
CA PRO A 3 6.91 9.28 17.39
C PRO A 3 7.47 8.75 16.05
N GLY A 4 7.38 9.57 14.99
CA GLY A 4 7.81 9.20 13.63
C GLY A 4 6.84 8.30 12.86
N GLN A 5 5.63 8.05 13.39
CA GLN A 5 4.58 7.30 12.71
C GLN A 5 3.38 8.19 12.43
N VAL A 6 2.84 8.07 11.21
CA VAL A 6 1.53 8.63 10.84
C VAL A 6 0.65 7.47 10.38
N ILE A 7 -0.62 7.52 10.76
CA ILE A 7 -1.61 6.51 10.42
C ILE A 7 -2.82 7.21 9.82
N VAL A 8 -3.17 6.83 8.60
CA VAL A 8 -4.46 7.12 7.99
C VAL A 8 -5.25 5.81 8.00
N TYR A 9 -6.43 5.82 8.61
CA TYR A 9 -7.28 4.63 8.60
C TYR A 9 -7.72 4.31 7.18
N ASN A 10 -7.85 3.03 6.85
CA ASN A 10 -8.30 2.63 5.52
C ASN A 10 -9.81 2.92 5.36
N GLY A 11 -10.25 3.16 4.12
CA GLY A 11 -11.67 3.30 3.77
C GLY A 11 -12.17 4.75 3.65
N TRP A 12 -11.29 5.75 3.68
CA TRP A 12 -11.65 7.10 3.28
C TRP A 12 -11.67 7.24 1.76
N GLU A 13 -12.70 7.88 1.24
CA GLU A 13 -12.87 8.16 -0.18
C GLU A 13 -12.23 9.51 -0.56
N PRO A 14 -11.71 9.70 -1.80
CA PRO A 14 -11.00 10.92 -2.17
C PRO A 14 -11.80 12.22 -2.03
N TYR A 15 -13.13 12.19 -2.21
CA TYR A 15 -13.96 13.38 -2.01
C TYR A 15 -13.97 13.88 -0.55
N GLN A 16 -13.57 13.04 0.40
CA GLN A 16 -13.48 13.40 1.82
C GLN A 16 -12.21 14.20 2.13
N PHE A 17 -11.27 14.28 1.19
CA PHE A 17 -10.04 15.07 1.29
C PHE A 17 -10.08 16.29 0.38
N ARG A 18 -9.33 17.32 0.78
CA ARG A 18 -9.16 18.52 -0.05
C ARG A 18 -8.49 18.15 -1.37
N GLY A 19 -9.01 18.69 -2.47
CA GLY A 19 -8.44 18.49 -3.80
C GLY A 19 -8.71 17.11 -4.40
N TRP A 20 -9.65 16.32 -3.86
CA TRP A 20 -9.99 14.98 -4.37
C TRP A 20 -8.80 14.02 -4.38
N THR A 21 -7.99 14.08 -3.32
CA THR A 21 -6.79 13.26 -3.12
C THR A 21 -7.03 12.16 -2.07
N GLY A 22 -6.09 11.26 -1.86
CA GLY A 22 -6.21 10.26 -0.81
C GLY A 22 -4.90 9.60 -0.40
N PRO A 23 -4.92 8.77 0.66
CA PRO A 23 -3.74 8.03 1.10
C PRO A 23 -3.20 7.10 0.01
N MET A 24 -4.08 6.57 -0.86
CA MET A 24 -3.72 5.72 -2.00
C MET A 24 -2.75 6.42 -2.98
N ASP A 25 -2.79 7.75 -3.09
CA ASP A 25 -1.89 8.52 -3.97
C ASP A 25 -0.43 8.50 -3.49
N THR A 26 -0.21 8.14 -2.22
CA THR A 26 1.13 8.06 -1.62
C THR A 26 1.70 6.64 -1.65
N GLU A 27 0.90 5.64 -2.04
CA GLU A 27 1.28 4.24 -2.01
C GLU A 27 1.88 3.81 -3.37
N PRO A 28 3.19 3.49 -3.45
CA PRO A 28 3.84 3.17 -4.72
C PRO A 28 3.49 1.79 -5.28
N GLY A 29 2.75 0.96 -4.54
CA GLY A 29 2.31 -0.36 -5.00
C GLY A 29 3.45 -1.36 -5.24
N MET A 30 4.57 -1.26 -4.52
CA MET A 30 5.71 -2.16 -4.74
C MET A 30 5.33 -3.62 -4.47
N VAL A 31 5.77 -4.52 -5.36
CA VAL A 31 5.57 -5.96 -5.26
C VAL A 31 6.88 -6.61 -4.81
N LYS A 32 6.79 -7.53 -3.84
CA LYS A 32 7.94 -8.35 -3.45
C LYS A 32 8.27 -9.35 -4.56
N TRP A 33 9.52 -9.37 -5.03
CA TRP A 33 10.00 -10.28 -6.08
C TRP A 33 9.67 -11.75 -5.83
N LEU A 34 9.61 -12.18 -4.57
CA LEU A 34 9.23 -13.55 -4.19
C LEU A 34 7.84 -13.94 -4.70
N HIS A 35 6.91 -12.99 -4.83
CA HIS A 35 5.56 -13.25 -5.35
C HIS A 35 5.55 -13.59 -6.85
N LEU A 36 6.69 -13.45 -7.54
CA LEU A 36 6.86 -13.87 -8.94
C LEU A 36 7.50 -15.27 -9.05
N ALA A 37 7.93 -15.88 -7.94
CA ALA A 37 8.46 -17.24 -7.99
C ALA A 37 7.34 -18.21 -8.39
N GLY A 38 7.67 -19.17 -9.24
CA GLY A 38 6.70 -20.14 -9.76
C GLY A 38 7.37 -21.47 -10.10
N GLY A 39 6.55 -22.50 -10.31
CA GLY A 39 7.04 -23.81 -10.76
C GLY A 39 7.62 -24.71 -9.66
N TYR A 40 7.49 -24.33 -8.38
CA TYR A 40 8.01 -25.11 -7.26
C TYR A 40 6.90 -25.54 -6.29
N GLY A 41 6.41 -26.77 -6.44
CA GLY A 41 5.43 -27.36 -5.53
C GLY A 41 4.16 -26.50 -5.37
N HIS A 42 4.00 -25.91 -4.19
CA HIS A 42 2.88 -25.04 -3.82
C HIS A 42 3.04 -23.58 -4.27
N LEU A 43 4.21 -23.18 -4.75
CA LEU A 43 4.47 -21.85 -5.32
C LEU A 43 4.01 -21.83 -6.78
N ARG A 44 2.69 -21.72 -6.96
CA ARG A 44 2.00 -21.66 -8.25
C ARG A 44 0.96 -20.57 -8.20
N TYR A 45 0.79 -19.81 -9.28
CA TYR A 45 -0.23 -18.77 -9.32
C TYR A 45 -1.65 -19.36 -9.20
N TRP A 46 -2.47 -18.76 -8.34
CA TRP A 46 -3.92 -18.94 -8.28
C TRP A 46 -4.59 -17.58 -8.19
N PRO A 47 -5.82 -17.41 -8.71
CA PRO A 47 -6.51 -16.11 -8.65
C PRO A 47 -6.69 -15.53 -7.24
N MET A 48 -6.68 -16.38 -6.20
CA MET A 48 -6.82 -15.97 -4.80
C MET A 48 -5.60 -16.34 -3.93
N GLN A 49 -4.56 -16.95 -4.50
CA GLN A 49 -3.40 -17.44 -3.75
C GLN A 49 -2.13 -17.28 -4.57
N TRP A 50 -1.03 -16.95 -3.90
CA TRP A 50 0.29 -16.87 -4.56
C TRP A 50 0.31 -15.95 -5.79
N GLN A 51 -0.45 -14.85 -5.70
CA GLN A 51 -0.45 -13.79 -6.71
C GLN A 51 0.51 -12.66 -6.30
N PRO A 52 1.03 -11.89 -7.26
CA PRO A 52 1.67 -10.62 -6.99
C PRO A 52 0.71 -9.64 -6.30
N VAL A 53 0.91 -9.41 -5.01
CA VAL A 53 0.14 -8.41 -4.24
C VAL A 53 1.05 -7.22 -3.89
N PRO A 54 0.63 -5.97 -4.19
CA PRO A 54 1.32 -4.78 -3.73
C PRO A 54 1.20 -4.63 -2.21
N PHE A 55 2.17 -3.99 -1.58
CA PHE A 55 2.06 -3.61 -0.16
C PHE A 55 1.88 -2.09 0.00
N ASP A 56 1.12 -1.70 1.01
CA ASP A 56 0.68 -0.34 1.33
C ASP A 56 1.20 0.16 2.69
N ARG A 57 1.91 -0.68 3.45
CA ARG A 57 2.40 -0.36 4.81
C ARG A 57 3.89 -0.05 4.83
N GLY A 58 4.28 0.88 5.71
CA GLY A 58 5.68 1.26 5.90
C GLY A 58 6.22 2.23 4.84
N ILE A 59 5.32 2.87 4.08
CA ILE A 59 5.67 3.93 3.14
C ILE A 59 6.09 5.17 3.92
N LYS A 60 7.25 5.73 3.56
CA LYS A 60 7.75 6.96 4.16
C LYS A 60 7.22 8.15 3.37
N VAL A 61 6.65 9.11 4.08
CA VAL A 61 6.11 10.35 3.52
C VAL A 61 6.65 11.55 4.29
N ALA A 62 6.76 12.69 3.60
CA ALA A 62 6.96 13.98 4.26
C ALA A 62 5.61 14.50 4.78
N VAL A 63 5.62 15.16 5.93
CA VAL A 63 4.42 15.73 6.54
C VAL A 63 4.66 17.19 6.86
N ALA A 64 3.74 18.04 6.44
CA ALA A 64 3.74 19.47 6.71
C ALA A 64 2.34 19.90 7.14
N LYS A 65 2.27 21.00 7.90
CA LYS A 65 0.99 21.67 8.18
C LYS A 65 0.53 22.35 6.89
N LEU A 66 -0.77 22.29 6.61
CA LEU A 66 -1.38 23.07 5.52
C LEU A 66 -1.54 24.53 5.98
N ASP A 67 -1.21 25.47 5.09
CA ASP A 67 -1.40 26.91 5.30
C ASP A 67 -2.88 27.31 5.40
#